data_AF-A0A1B1C410-F1
#
_entry.id   AF-A0A1B1C410-F1
#
_cell.length_a   1.000
_cell.length_b   1.000
_cell.length_c   1.000
_cell.angle_alpha   90.00
_cell.angle_beta   90.00
_cell.angle_gamma   90.00
#
_symmetry.space_group_name_H-M   'P 1'
#
loop_
_entity.id
_entity.type
_entity.pdbx_description
1 polymer ?
#
loop_
_entity_poly.entity_id
_entity_poly.type
_entity_poly.pdbx_seq_one_letter_code
_entity_poly.pdbx_strand_id
1 'polypeptide(L)'
;MRESDLRNRHPDLIHADAEIIVRSEWLPLIDEYFEHVKEIYGETKPSICLHTAYEEGGLVIDCDDTPWSGNQSRELKRRVRELALDIHRRSRDVL
;
A
#
# COMPACT_ATOMS: atom_id res chain seq x y z
N MET A 1 -7.98 -2.81 13.79
CA MET A 1 -8.62 -2.86 12.46
C MET A 1 -8.63 -4.30 12.01
N ARG A 2 -9.69 -4.78 11.36
CA ARG A 2 -9.69 -6.09 10.69
C ARG A 2 -9.34 -5.93 9.22
N GLU A 3 -8.79 -6.97 8.60
CA GLU A 3 -8.49 -6.97 7.18
C GLU A 3 -9.73 -6.69 6.31
N SER A 4 -10.91 -7.15 6.74
CA SER A 4 -12.18 -6.83 6.10
C SER A 4 -12.50 -5.33 6.10
N ASP A 5 -12.12 -4.61 7.15
CA ASP A 5 -12.37 -3.17 7.26
C ASP A 5 -11.51 -2.41 6.25
N LEU A 6 -10.23 -2.78 6.14
CA LEU A 6 -9.30 -2.26 5.15
C LEU A 6 -9.82 -2.48 3.71
N ARG A 7 -10.29 -3.69 3.41
CA ARG A 7 -10.88 -4.05 2.11
C ARG A 7 -12.11 -3.20 1.78
N ASN A 8 -12.97 -2.95 2.76
CA ASN A 8 -14.16 -2.11 2.58
C ASN A 8 -13.81 -0.62 2.35
N ARG A 9 -12.69 -0.13 2.90
CA ARG A 9 -12.22 1.26 2.71
C ARG A 9 -11.52 1.47 1.37
N HIS A 10 -10.89 0.44 0.82
CA HIS A 10 -10.13 0.51 -0.42
C HIS A 10 -10.60 -0.50 -1.48
N PRO A 11 -11.87 -0.45 -1.92
CA PRO A 11 -12.43 -1.42 -2.86
C PRO A 11 -11.86 -1.30 -4.29
N ASP A 12 -11.17 -0.20 -4.59
CA ASP A 12 -10.56 0.13 -5.87
C ASP A 12 -9.11 -0.35 -6.01
N LEU A 13 -8.54 -0.94 -4.96
CA LEU A 13 -7.17 -1.43 -4.95
C LEU A 13 -7.13 -2.93 -5.21
N ILE A 14 -6.16 -3.36 -6.03
CA ILE A 14 -6.08 -4.73 -6.53
C ILE A 14 -5.65 -5.65 -5.39
N HIS A 15 -6.32 -6.79 -5.29
CA HIS A 15 -5.95 -7.84 -4.36
C HIS A 15 -4.62 -8.46 -4.76
N ALA A 16 -3.75 -8.69 -3.78
CA ALA A 16 -2.66 -9.64 -3.96
C ALA A 16 -3.26 -11.00 -4.31
N ASP A 17 -2.93 -11.54 -5.49
CA ASP A 17 -3.40 -12.87 -5.93
C ASP A 17 -2.82 -14.03 -5.10
N ALA A 18 -1.89 -13.76 -4.19
CA ALA A 18 -1.34 -14.72 -3.24
C ALA A 18 -1.72 -14.30 -1.83
N GLU A 19 -2.20 -15.24 -1.01
CA GLU A 19 -2.47 -15.06 0.41
C GLU A 19 -1.25 -14.42 1.11
N ILE A 20 -1.31 -13.10 1.33
CA ILE A 20 -0.29 -12.40 2.10
C ILE A 20 -0.64 -12.57 3.57
N ILE A 21 0.29 -13.13 4.34
CA ILE A 21 0.22 -13.11 5.80
C ILE A 21 0.57 -11.69 6.24
N VAL A 22 -0.44 -10.84 6.43
CA VAL A 22 -0.26 -9.50 6.98
C VAL A 22 -0.48 -9.54 8.49
N ARG A 23 0.54 -9.12 9.25
CA ARG A 23 0.42 -8.89 10.69
C ARG A 23 -0.68 -7.85 10.97
N SER A 24 -1.55 -8.12 11.96
CA SER A 24 -2.68 -7.23 12.27
C SER A 24 -2.23 -5.82 12.65
N GLU A 25 -1.03 -5.71 13.21
CA GLU A 25 -0.36 -4.48 13.61
C GLU A 25 -0.01 -3.57 12.42
N TRP A 26 0.14 -4.14 11.22
CA TRP A 26 0.46 -3.39 10.01
C TRP A 26 -0.78 -2.88 9.27
N LEU A 27 -1.97 -3.38 9.59
CA LEU A 27 -3.20 -2.97 8.91
C LEU A 27 -3.45 -1.45 8.94
N PRO A 28 -3.23 -0.73 10.06
CA PRO A 28 -3.37 0.73 10.07
C PRO A 28 -2.34 1.45 9.18
N LEU A 29 -1.12 0.92 9.05
CA LEU A 29 -0.10 1.51 8.18
C LEU A 29 -0.45 1.30 6.70
N ILE A 30 -1.06 0.16 6.37
CA ILE A 30 -1.54 -0.13 5.02
C ILE A 30 -2.73 0.76 4.65
N ASP A 31 -3.65 0.98 5.60
CA ASP A 31 -4.77 1.93 5.46
C ASP A 31 -4.23 3.34 5.14
N GLU A 32 -3.30 3.83 5.97
CA GLU A 32 -2.65 5.13 5.79
C GLU A 32 -1.94 5.23 4.42
N TYR A 33 -1.21 4.19 4.02
CA TYR A 33 -0.55 4.14 2.72
C TYR A 33 -1.54 4.35 1.57
N PHE A 34 -2.66 3.63 1.61
CA PHE A 34 -3.66 3.68 0.56
C PHE A 34 -4.48 4.97 0.56
N GLU A 35 -4.77 5.56 1.71
CA GLU A 35 -5.37 6.89 1.80
C GLU A 35 -4.47 7.94 1.14
N HIS A 36 -3.19 7.99 1.50
CA HIS A 36 -2.24 8.96 0.93
C HIS A 36 -1.98 8.75 -0.57
N VAL A 37 -1.97 7.50 -1.05
CA VAL A 37 -1.90 7.21 -2.50
C VAL A 37 -3.06 7.87 -3.23
N LYS A 38 -4.29 7.70 -2.72
CA LYS A 38 -5.49 8.29 -3.31
C LYS A 38 -5.40 9.82 -3.30
N GLU A 39 -4.83 10.42 -2.26
CA GLU A 39 -4.57 11.86 -2.23
C GLU A 39 -3.53 12.31 -3.27
N ILE A 40 -2.45 11.54 -3.46
CA ILE A 40 -1.41 11.85 -4.45
C ILE A 40 -1.99 11.81 -5.88
N TYR A 41 -2.81 10.81 -6.17
CA TYR A 41 -3.34 10.55 -7.51
C TYR A 41 -4.73 11.15 -7.76
N GLY A 42 -5.43 11.61 -6.72
CA GLY A 42 -6.77 12.18 -6.80
C GLY A 42 -7.78 11.24 -7.46
N GLU A 43 -8.55 11.77 -8.40
CA GLU A 43 -9.63 11.04 -9.10
C GLU A 43 -9.14 9.95 -10.07
N THR A 44 -7.82 9.81 -10.26
CA THR A 44 -7.27 8.85 -11.22
C THR A 44 -7.34 7.39 -10.76
N LYS A 45 -7.70 7.17 -9.48
CA LYS A 45 -7.99 5.86 -8.87
C LYS A 45 -6.93 4.82 -9.26
N PRO A 46 -5.68 5.00 -8.80
CA PRO A 46 -4.62 4.08 -9.15
C PRO A 46 -4.97 2.71 -8.60
N SER A 47 -4.83 1.67 -9.41
CA SER A 47 -4.68 0.33 -8.86
C SER A 47 -3.36 0.26 -8.12
N ILE A 48 -3.29 -0.47 -7.01
CA ILE A 48 -2.05 -0.88 -6.32
C ILE A 48 -2.22 -2.32 -5.85
N CYS A 49 -1.21 -3.14 -6.09
CA CYS A 49 -1.08 -4.48 -5.51
C CYS A 49 -0.13 -4.42 -4.31
N LEU A 50 -0.49 -5.05 -3.19
CA LEU A 50 0.50 -5.34 -2.15
C LEU A 50 1.13 -6.69 -2.49
N HIS A 51 2.44 -6.81 -2.45
CA HIS A 51 3.10 -8.12 -2.50
C HIS A 51 3.56 -8.52 -1.09
N THR A 52 3.77 -9.81 -0.92
CA THR A 52 4.07 -10.52 0.34
C THR A 52 4.81 -9.71 1.41
N ALA A 53 4.24 -9.69 2.62
CA ALA A 53 4.90 -9.25 3.84
C ALA A 53 5.62 -10.46 4.44
N TYR A 54 6.95 -10.49 4.42
CA TYR A 54 7.72 -11.55 5.06
C TYR A 54 8.65 -11.02 6.14
N GLU A 55 8.79 -11.89 7.13
CA GLU A 55 9.24 -11.75 8.50
C GLU A 55 10.64 -11.12 8.67
N GLU A 56 10.87 -10.59 9.88
CA GLU A 56 12.05 -9.85 10.38
C GLU A 56 12.31 -8.45 9.79
N GLY A 57 11.95 -8.18 8.52
CA GLY A 57 12.31 -6.93 7.83
C GLY A 57 11.29 -5.79 7.84
N GLY A 58 10.05 -6.04 8.29
CA GLY A 58 8.91 -5.11 8.20
C GLY A 58 8.03 -5.34 6.96
N LEU A 59 6.96 -4.57 6.84
CA LEU A 59 6.02 -4.55 5.71
C LEU A 59 6.73 -4.09 4.43
N VAL A 60 6.66 -4.88 3.37
CA VAL A 60 7.12 -4.50 2.03
C VAL A 60 5.91 -4.18 1.17
N ILE A 61 5.96 -3.03 0.50
CA ILE A 61 4.95 -2.61 -0.47
C ILE A 61 5.63 -2.56 -1.83
N ASP A 62 5.20 -3.46 -2.71
CA ASP A 62 5.65 -3.48 -4.10
C ASP A 62 4.64 -2.72 -4.96
N CYS A 63 5.12 -2.00 -5.97
CA CYS A 63 4.33 -1.20 -6.88
C CYS A 63 4.71 -1.42 -8.35
N ASP A 64 5.67 -2.30 -8.62
CA ASP A 64 6.35 -2.38 -9.93
C ASP A 64 5.48 -3.07 -11.01
N ASP A 65 4.60 -3.99 -10.63
CA ASP A 65 3.69 -4.71 -11.56
C ASP A 65 2.24 -4.23 -11.52
N THR A 66 2.01 -3.09 -10.87
CA THR A 66 0.68 -2.52 -10.73
C THR A 66 0.30 -1.71 -11.98
N PRO A 67 -0.86 -1.97 -12.63
CA PRO A 67 -1.35 -1.13 -13.72
C PRO A 67 -1.80 0.22 -13.18
N TRP A 68 -0.93 1.23 -13.27
CA TRP A 68 -1.29 2.59 -12.88
C TRP A 68 -2.15 3.26 -13.96
N SER A 69 -3.44 3.47 -13.69
CA SER A 69 -4.32 4.28 -14.53
C SER A 69 -4.19 5.79 -14.22
N GLY A 70 -4.37 6.63 -15.23
CA GLY A 70 -4.37 8.10 -15.09
C GLY A 70 -2.99 8.78 -15.07
N ASN A 71 -2.80 9.80 -14.23
CA ASN A 71 -1.65 10.72 -14.29
C ASN A 71 -0.33 10.03 -13.88
N GLN A 72 0.46 9.59 -14.85
CA GLN A 72 1.74 8.89 -14.66
C GLN A 72 2.95 9.81 -14.44
N SER A 73 2.72 11.00 -13.89
CA SER A 73 3.77 11.97 -13.57
C SER A 73 4.91 11.34 -12.75
N ARG A 74 6.16 11.60 -13.14
CA ARG A 74 7.35 11.14 -12.41
C ARG A 74 7.36 11.64 -10.97
N GLU A 75 6.82 12.83 -10.74
CA GLU A 75 6.71 13.42 -9.41
C GLU A 75 5.74 12.64 -8.52
N LEU A 76 4.57 12.26 -9.05
CA LEU A 76 3.59 11.46 -8.30
C LEU A 76 4.14 10.08 -7.96
N LYS A 77 4.82 9.42 -8.91
CA LYS A 77 5.53 8.16 -8.67
C LYS A 77 6.62 8.29 -7.60
N ARG A 78 7.37 9.40 -7.60
CA ARG A 78 8.38 9.68 -6.57
C ARG A 78 7.73 9.81 -5.19
N ARG A 79 6.62 10.56 -5.07
CA ARG A 79 5.89 10.73 -3.80
C ARG A 79 5.36 9.40 -3.25
N VAL A 80 4.80 8.54 -4.10
CA VAL A 80 4.38 7.19 -3.68
C VAL A 80 5.55 6.34 -3.23
N ARG A 81 6.69 6.40 -3.93
CA ARG A 81 7.90 5.68 -3.54
C ARG A 81 8.42 6.14 -2.18
N GLU A 82 8.44 7.46 -1.93
CA GLU A 82 8.82 8.03 -0.62
C GLU A 82 7.90 7.54 0.50
N LEU A 83 6.58 7.52 0.23
CA LEU A 83 5.58 6.99 1.16
C LEU A 83 5.78 5.49 1.44
N ALA A 84 6.02 4.67 0.42
CA ALA A 84 6.27 3.24 0.59
C ALA A 84 7.51 2.96 1.47
N LEU A 85 8.58 3.74 1.28
CA LEU A 85 9.79 3.64 2.09
C LEU A 85 9.55 4.08 3.55
N ASP A 86 8.74 5.11 3.80
CA ASP A 86 8.37 5.51 5.16
C ASP A 86 7.57 4.43 5.88
N ILE A 87 6.55 3.87 5.21
CA ILE A 87 5.73 2.80 5.75
C ILE A 87 6.56 1.55 6.03
N HIS A 88 7.46 1.19 5.13
CA HIS A 88 8.41 0.09 5.35
C HIS A 88 9.24 0.33 6.62
N ARG A 89 9.81 1.53 6.78
CA ARG A 89 10.58 1.88 7.98
C ARG A 89 9.74 1.77 9.25
N ARG A 90 8.55 2.40 9.28
CA ARG A 90 7.67 2.43 10.45
C ARG A 90 7.14 1.05 10.83
N SER A 91 6.89 0.19 9.86
CA SER A 91 6.38 -1.17 10.10
C SER A 91 7.33 -2.06 10.90
N ARG A 92 8.63 -1.75 10.92
CA ARG A 92 9.64 -2.45 11.73
C ARG A 92 9.51 -2.12 13.22
N ASP A 93 8.99 -0.95 13.53
CA ASP A 93 8.87 -0.45 14.91
C ASP A 93 7.55 -0.86 15.57
N VAL A 94 6.62 -1.46 14.81
CA VAL A 94 5.32 -1.91 15.33
C VAL A 94 5.48 -3.33 15.90
N LEU A 95 5.48 -3.42 17.23
CA LEU A 95 5.54 -4.65 18.03
C LEU A 95 4.19 -5.35 18.11
#